data_AF-A0AAC8XHZ4-F1
#
_entry.id   AF-A0AAC8XHZ4-F1
#
_cell.length_a   1.000
_cell.length_b   1.000
_cell.length_c   1.000
_cell.angle_alpha   90.00
_cell.angle_beta   90.00
_cell.angle_gamma   90.00
#
_symmetry.space_group_name_H-M   'P 1'
#
loop_
_entity.id
_entity.type
_entity.pdbx_description
1 polymer ?
#
loop_
_entity_poly.entity_id
_entity_poly.type
_entity_poly.pdbx_seq_one_letter_code
_entity_poly.pdbx_strand_id
1 'polypeptide(L)'
;MDWQLAAPTVLEIVLCVFILILIVAIGVIYSHVRTLRAALNDCENKNAEAILRVEAIANNANNQQTEAQARTLVITRHLKELEEKQTDIENHVRELKLQDPSLRLYQRAAELVKQGASIDEIIEACDIPRAEAEMLVMVHKQHS
;
A
#
# COMPACT_ATOMS: atom_id res chain seq x y z
N MET A 1 -42.43 -21.61 89.68
CA MET A 1 -42.36 -22.96 89.06
C MET A 1 -42.79 -22.76 87.62
N ASP A 2 -41.97 -22.07 86.82
CA ASP A 2 -42.44 -21.40 85.58
C ASP A 2 -41.48 -21.60 84.39
N TRP A 3 -40.39 -22.35 84.55
CA TRP A 3 -39.34 -22.55 83.54
C TRP A 3 -39.68 -23.62 82.47
N GLN A 4 -40.73 -24.41 82.67
CA GLN A 4 -41.11 -25.50 81.75
C GLN A 4 -42.00 -25.03 80.57
N LEU A 5 -42.75 -23.92 80.69
CA LEU A 5 -43.51 -23.34 79.57
C LEU A 5 -42.68 -22.41 78.67
N ALA A 6 -41.57 -21.87 79.17
CA ALA A 6 -40.67 -21.01 78.40
C ALA A 6 -39.82 -21.81 77.38
N ALA A 7 -39.51 -23.08 77.68
CA ALA A 7 -38.68 -23.93 76.82
C ALA A 7 -39.24 -24.13 75.39
N PRO A 8 -40.53 -24.45 75.16
CA PRO A 8 -41.08 -24.60 73.81
C PRO A 8 -41.19 -23.27 73.04
N THR A 9 -41.53 -22.16 73.71
CA THR A 9 -41.69 -20.84 73.06
C THR A 9 -40.37 -20.21 72.68
N VAL A 10 -39.30 -20.42 73.46
CA VAL A 10 -37.94 -19.96 73.12
C VAL A 10 -37.39 -20.69 71.89
N LEU A 11 -37.67 -22.00 71.74
CA LEU A 11 -37.23 -22.78 70.58
C LEU A 11 -37.88 -22.31 69.28
N GLU A 12 -39.19 -21.98 69.31
CA GLU A 12 -39.89 -21.40 68.17
C GLU A 12 -39.29 -20.05 67.75
N ILE A 13 -38.99 -19.17 68.71
CA ILE A 13 -38.36 -17.87 68.42
C ILE A 13 -36.99 -18.07 67.76
N VAL A 14 -36.17 -19.00 68.25
CA VAL A 14 -34.85 -19.30 67.67
C VAL A 14 -34.97 -19.81 66.22
N LEU A 15 -35.95 -20.69 65.95
CA LEU A 15 -36.21 -21.17 64.58
C LEU A 15 -36.67 -20.03 63.66
N CYS A 16 -37.56 -19.16 64.12
CA CYS A 16 -38.00 -18.00 63.35
C CYS A 16 -36.82 -17.07 63.00
N VAL A 17 -35.94 -16.79 63.97
CA VAL A 17 -34.74 -15.97 63.74
C VAL A 17 -33.80 -16.64 62.73
N PHE A 18 -33.59 -17.96 62.84
CA PHE A 18 -32.75 -18.69 61.89
C PHE A 18 -33.31 -18.65 60.46
N ILE A 19 -34.62 -18.82 60.29
CA ILE A 19 -35.29 -18.71 58.99
C ILE A 19 -35.14 -17.30 58.41
N LEU A 20 -35.30 -16.25 59.22
CA LEU A 20 -35.10 -14.87 58.77
C LEU A 20 -33.67 -14.64 58.28
N ILE A 21 -32.66 -15.16 58.99
CA ILE A 21 -31.26 -15.08 58.57
C ILE A 21 -31.04 -15.78 57.23
N LEU A 22 -31.62 -16.98 57.05
CA LEU A 22 -31.53 -17.71 55.77
C LEU A 22 -32.18 -16.94 54.61
N ILE A 23 -33.35 -16.31 54.83
CA ILE A 23 -34.03 -15.51 53.80
C ILE A 23 -33.15 -14.32 53.39
N VAL A 24 -32.56 -13.61 54.35
CA VAL A 24 -31.65 -12.49 54.07
C VAL A 24 -30.41 -12.97 53.31
N ALA A 25 -29.81 -14.09 53.74
CA ALA A 25 -28.65 -14.67 53.06
C ALA A 25 -28.96 -15.06 51.60
N ILE A 26 -30.10 -15.69 51.35
CA ILE A 26 -30.56 -16.03 49.99
C ILE A 26 -30.78 -14.76 49.16
N GLY A 27 -31.38 -13.72 49.74
CA GLY A 27 -31.59 -12.43 49.07
C GLY A 27 -30.27 -11.76 48.65
N VAL A 28 -29.27 -11.78 49.52
CA VAL A 28 -27.92 -11.26 49.24
C VAL A 28 -27.22 -12.09 48.16
N ILE A 29 -27.30 -13.42 48.22
CA ILE A 29 -26.74 -14.29 47.18
C ILE A 29 -27.44 -14.03 45.84
N TYR A 30 -28.77 -13.87 45.84
CA TYR A 30 -29.53 -13.57 44.63
C TYR A 30 -29.15 -12.21 44.03
N SER A 31 -28.92 -11.18 44.86
CA SER A 31 -28.48 -9.87 44.37
C SER A 31 -27.07 -9.94 43.77
N HIS A 32 -26.13 -10.64 44.41
CA HIS A 32 -24.79 -10.85 43.86
C HIS A 32 -24.81 -11.63 42.55
N VAL A 33 -25.61 -12.71 42.45
CA VAL A 33 -25.77 -13.48 41.21
C VAL A 33 -26.37 -12.61 40.10
N ARG A 34 -27.35 -11.76 40.44
CA ARG A 34 -27.97 -10.85 39.46
C ARG A 34 -27.00 -9.79 38.96
N THR A 35 -26.21 -9.18 39.85
CA THR A 35 -25.19 -8.20 39.46
C THR A 35 -24.08 -8.84 38.64
N LEU A 36 -23.63 -10.04 39.00
CA LEU A 36 -22.61 -10.77 38.24
C LEU A 36 -23.09 -11.15 36.84
N ARG A 37 -24.34 -11.61 36.71
CA ARG A 37 -24.96 -11.89 35.40
C ARG A 37 -25.09 -10.64 34.55
N ALA A 38 -25.47 -9.51 35.15
CA ALA A 38 -25.55 -8.23 34.43
C ALA A 38 -24.16 -7.77 33.94
N ALA A 39 -23.13 -7.90 34.77
CA ALA A 39 -21.74 -7.58 34.38
C ALA A 39 -21.20 -8.51 33.29
N LEU A 40 -21.54 -9.82 33.34
CA LEU A 40 -21.18 -10.77 32.30
C LEU A 40 -21.80 -10.38 30.95
N ASN A 41 -23.11 -10.10 30.93
CA ASN A 41 -23.83 -9.71 29.71
C ASN A 41 -23.29 -8.39 29.14
N ASP A 42 -22.92 -7.42 29.99
CA ASP A 42 -22.31 -6.17 29.54
C ASP A 42 -20.92 -6.40 28.92
N CYS A 43 -20.11 -7.29 29.51
CA CYS A 43 -18.82 -7.68 28.96
C CYS A 43 -18.99 -8.41 27.61
N GLU A 44 -19.94 -9.34 27.52
CA GLU A 44 -20.25 -10.07 26.29
C GLU A 44 -20.70 -9.12 25.17
N ASN A 45 -21.59 -8.15 25.48
CA ASN A 45 -22.03 -7.13 24.53
C ASN A 45 -20.88 -6.24 24.06
N LYS A 46 -20.02 -5.79 24.98
CA LYS A 46 -18.82 -5.01 24.63
C LYS A 46 -17.86 -5.80 23.75
N ASN A 47 -17.67 -7.08 24.04
CA ASN A 47 -16.82 -7.95 23.25
C ASN A 47 -17.42 -8.20 21.85
N ALA A 48 -18.73 -8.44 21.77
CA ALA A 48 -19.43 -8.58 20.49
C ALA A 48 -19.33 -7.30 19.66
N GLU A 49 -19.49 -6.12 20.26
CA GLU A 49 -19.31 -4.84 19.58
C GLU A 49 -17.85 -4.63 19.12
N ALA A 50 -16.86 -4.99 19.94
CA ALA A 50 -15.45 -4.92 19.58
C ALA A 50 -15.13 -5.83 18.39
N ILE A 51 -15.67 -7.06 18.37
CA ILE A 51 -15.52 -8.01 17.26
C ILE A 51 -16.10 -7.40 15.97
N LEU A 52 -17.32 -6.85 16.01
CA LEU A 52 -17.95 -6.21 14.86
C LEU A 52 -17.15 -5.02 14.34
N ARG A 53 -16.58 -4.20 15.23
CA ARG A 53 -15.72 -3.07 14.85
C ARG A 53 -14.44 -3.55 14.16
N VAL A 54 -13.79 -4.57 14.71
CA VAL A 54 -12.58 -5.16 14.12
C VAL A 54 -12.89 -5.77 12.76
N GLU A 55 -13.99 -6.50 12.63
CA GLU A 55 -14.43 -7.09 11.36
C GLU A 55 -14.73 -6.02 10.31
N ALA A 56 -15.41 -4.93 10.68
CA ALA A 56 -15.68 -3.81 9.79
C ALA A 56 -14.38 -3.13 9.30
N ILE A 57 -13.40 -2.92 10.18
CA ILE A 57 -12.10 -2.36 9.80
C ILE A 57 -11.34 -3.32 8.88
N ALA A 58 -11.30 -4.61 9.21
CA ALA A 58 -10.64 -5.63 8.41
C ALA A 58 -11.26 -5.72 7.00
N ASN A 59 -12.58 -5.71 6.90
CA ASN A 59 -13.28 -5.75 5.62
C ASN A 59 -13.02 -4.48 4.79
N ASN A 60 -13.05 -3.30 5.41
CA ASN A 60 -12.72 -2.05 4.73
C ASN A 60 -11.26 -2.04 4.22
N ALA A 61 -10.32 -2.48 5.05
CA ALA A 61 -8.92 -2.60 4.64
C ALA A 61 -8.73 -3.59 3.48
N ASN A 62 -9.42 -4.74 3.52
CA ASN A 62 -9.38 -5.73 2.44
C ASN A 62 -9.96 -5.18 1.12
N ASN A 63 -11.06 -4.44 1.20
CA ASN A 63 -11.65 -3.78 0.03
C ASN A 63 -10.71 -2.73 -0.55
N GLN A 64 -10.12 -1.87 0.29
CA GLN A 64 -9.13 -0.88 -0.15
C GLN A 64 -7.90 -1.54 -0.78
N GLN A 65 -7.41 -2.65 -0.22
CA GLN A 65 -6.31 -3.41 -0.78
C GLN A 65 -6.65 -3.97 -2.16
N THR A 66 -7.86 -4.53 -2.31
CA THR A 66 -8.34 -5.07 -3.59
C THR A 66 -8.46 -3.97 -4.65
N GLU A 67 -9.00 -2.81 -4.28
CA GLU A 67 -9.06 -1.65 -5.17
C GLU A 67 -7.65 -1.16 -5.57
N ALA A 68 -6.73 -1.07 -4.61
CA ALA A 68 -5.36 -0.65 -4.88
C ALA A 68 -4.65 -1.63 -5.82
N GLN A 69 -4.84 -2.94 -5.64
CA GLN A 69 -4.30 -3.96 -6.54
C GLN A 69 -4.88 -3.82 -7.96
N ALA A 70 -6.19 -3.59 -8.08
CA ALA A 70 -6.84 -3.36 -9.38
C ALA A 70 -6.28 -2.11 -10.07
N ARG A 71 -6.10 -1.01 -9.34
CA ARG A 71 -5.47 0.23 -9.86
C ARG A 71 -4.04 -0.03 -10.33
N THR A 72 -3.23 -0.72 -9.53
CA THR A 72 -1.84 -1.08 -9.88
C THR A 72 -1.79 -1.92 -11.16
N LEU A 73 -2.69 -2.90 -11.32
CA LEU A 73 -2.75 -3.71 -12.54
C LEU A 73 -2.99 -2.86 -13.80
N VAL A 74 -3.89 -1.88 -13.72
CA VAL A 74 -4.17 -0.95 -14.84
C VAL A 74 -2.95 -0.07 -15.13
N ILE A 75 -2.28 0.45 -14.11
CA ILE A 75 -1.05 1.25 -14.28
C ILE A 75 0.04 0.42 -14.95
N THR A 76 0.25 -0.83 -14.52
CA THR A 76 1.24 -1.73 -15.14
C THR A 76 0.93 -1.98 -16.62
N ARG A 77 -0.35 -2.13 -17.00
CA ARG A 77 -0.75 -2.26 -18.41
C ARG A 77 -0.40 -1.02 -19.23
N HIS A 78 -0.70 0.17 -18.70
CA HIS A 78 -0.35 1.42 -19.37
C HIS A 78 1.15 1.63 -19.47
N LEU A 79 1.92 1.28 -18.43
CA LEU A 79 3.38 1.33 -18.48
C LEU A 79 3.93 0.41 -19.58
N LYS A 80 3.40 -0.81 -19.69
CA LYS A 80 3.79 -1.73 -20.76
C LYS A 80 3.45 -1.19 -22.15
N GLU A 81 2.25 -0.63 -22.33
CA GLU A 81 1.86 0.00 -23.59
C GLU A 81 2.79 1.19 -23.94
N LEU A 82 3.19 1.96 -22.93
CA LEU A 82 4.11 3.09 -23.12
C LEU A 82 5.52 2.62 -23.48
N GLU A 83 5.99 1.54 -22.86
CA GLU A 83 7.28 0.89 -23.16
C GLU A 83 7.30 0.32 -24.59
N GLU A 84 6.21 -0.31 -25.02
CA GLU A 84 6.05 -0.78 -26.41
C GLU A 84 6.10 0.40 -27.40
N LYS A 85 5.37 1.48 -27.13
CA LYS A 85 5.41 2.70 -27.98
C LYS A 85 6.79 3.35 -27.98
N GLN A 86 7.46 3.40 -26.84
CA GLN A 86 8.82 3.93 -26.77
C GLN A 86 9.78 3.11 -27.64
N THR A 87 9.71 1.78 -27.53
CA THR A 87 10.54 0.88 -28.34
C THR A 87 10.25 1.04 -29.83
N ASP A 88 8.99 1.19 -30.21
CA ASP A 88 8.59 1.44 -31.60
C ASP A 88 9.16 2.76 -32.13
N ILE A 89 9.06 3.85 -31.36
CA ILE A 89 9.66 5.14 -31.70
C ILE A 89 11.18 5.03 -31.82
N GLU A 90 11.85 4.34 -30.90
CA GLU A 90 13.29 4.13 -30.95
C GLU A 90 13.71 3.35 -32.21
N ASN A 91 12.91 2.35 -32.60
CA ASN A 91 13.11 1.59 -33.83
C ASN A 91 12.92 2.47 -35.08
N HIS A 92 11.85 3.26 -35.16
CA HIS A 92 11.63 4.20 -36.26
C HIS A 92 12.74 5.24 -36.36
N VAL A 93 13.20 5.79 -35.23
CA VAL A 93 14.34 6.73 -35.21
C VAL A 93 15.62 6.05 -35.71
N ARG A 94 15.85 4.78 -35.34
CA ARG A 94 17.00 4.00 -35.83
C ARG A 94 16.90 3.76 -37.34
N GLU A 95 15.73 3.40 -37.83
CA GLU A 95 15.48 3.19 -39.25
C GLU A 95 15.69 4.49 -40.05
N LEU A 96 15.13 5.61 -39.59
CA LEU A 96 15.36 6.93 -40.21
C LEU A 96 16.84 7.32 -40.25
N LYS A 97 17.59 7.05 -39.17
CA LYS A 97 19.05 7.27 -39.15
C LYS A 97 19.80 6.39 -40.15
N LEU A 98 19.32 5.17 -40.43
CA LEU A 98 19.93 4.26 -41.41
C LEU A 98 19.56 4.64 -42.85
N GLN A 99 18.37 5.21 -43.05
CA GLN A 99 17.81 5.51 -44.36
C GLN A 99 18.34 6.82 -44.96
N ASP A 100 18.98 7.68 -44.16
CA ASP A 100 19.61 8.90 -44.65
C ASP A 100 21.11 8.69 -44.98
N PRO A 101 21.46 8.40 -46.26
CA PRO A 101 22.85 8.19 -46.66
C PRO A 101 23.72 9.43 -46.43
N SER A 102 23.14 10.64 -46.46
CA SER A 102 23.87 11.88 -46.23
C SER A 102 24.37 11.98 -44.78
N LEU A 103 23.56 11.54 -43.82
CA LEU A 103 23.91 11.49 -42.39
C LEU A 103 25.12 10.59 -42.10
N ARG A 104 25.30 9.49 -42.85
CA ARG A 104 26.47 8.61 -42.71
C ARG A 104 27.75 9.28 -43.22
N LEU A 105 27.66 10.03 -44.33
CA LEU A 105 28.77 10.83 -44.85
C LEU A 105 29.16 11.94 -43.86
N TYR A 106 28.18 12.63 -43.27
CA TYR A 106 28.42 13.65 -42.26
C TYR A 106 29.02 13.09 -40.96
N GLN A 107 28.56 11.91 -40.49
CA GLN A 107 29.14 11.24 -39.31
C GLN A 107 30.59 10.84 -39.56
N ARG A 108 30.89 10.26 -40.73
CA ARG A 108 32.26 9.89 -41.13
C ARG A 108 33.16 11.12 -41.27
N ALA A 109 32.67 12.20 -41.87
CA ALA A 109 33.39 13.46 -41.98
C ALA A 109 33.69 14.05 -40.59
N ALA A 110 32.72 14.03 -39.67
CA ALA A 110 32.92 14.50 -38.30
C ALA A 110 33.97 13.68 -37.51
N GLU A 111 34.05 12.37 -37.73
CA GLU A 111 35.11 11.54 -37.13
C GLU A 111 36.50 11.86 -37.71
N LEU A 112 36.62 12.09 -39.01
CA LEU A 112 37.87 12.50 -39.65
C LEU A 112 38.33 13.87 -39.15
N VAL A 113 37.40 14.82 -38.97
CA VAL A 113 37.69 16.13 -38.35
C VAL A 113 38.23 15.97 -36.93
N LYS A 114 37.63 15.10 -36.11
CA LYS A 114 38.13 14.81 -34.74
C LYS A 114 39.53 14.20 -34.72
N GLN A 115 39.86 13.40 -35.73
CA GLN A 115 41.19 12.80 -35.90
C GLN A 115 42.22 13.82 -36.45
N GLY A 116 41.80 15.04 -36.76
CA GLY A 116 42.67 16.10 -37.29
C GLY A 116 42.99 15.96 -38.77
N ALA A 117 42.17 15.23 -39.53
CA ALA A 117 42.32 15.13 -40.99
C ALA A 117 42.20 16.51 -41.65
N SER A 118 42.95 16.69 -42.74
CA SER A 118 42.94 17.93 -43.52
C SER A 118 41.63 18.09 -44.31
N ILE A 119 41.30 19.34 -44.68
CA ILE A 119 40.08 19.66 -45.44
C ILE A 119 40.04 18.88 -46.76
N ASP A 120 41.17 18.75 -47.44
CA ASP A 120 41.26 18.03 -48.72
C ASP A 120 41.04 16.51 -48.55
N GLU A 121 41.53 15.90 -47.47
CA GLU A 121 41.27 14.49 -47.14
C GLU A 121 39.80 14.22 -46.80
N ILE A 122 39.14 15.16 -46.11
CA ILE A 122 37.71 15.04 -45.77
C ILE A 122 36.84 15.11 -47.03
N ILE A 123 37.18 16.01 -47.97
CA ILE A 123 36.49 16.15 -49.26
C ILE A 123 36.63 14.85 -50.07
N GLU A 124 37.83 14.29 -50.18
CA GLU A 124 38.07 13.07 -50.96
C GLU A 124 37.43 11.83 -50.31
N ALA A 125 37.47 11.71 -48.98
CA ALA A 125 36.97 10.52 -48.29
C ALA A 125 35.44 10.48 -48.11
N CYS A 126 34.79 11.65 -48.07
CA CYS A 126 33.35 11.77 -47.80
C CYS A 126 32.54 12.30 -48.99
N ASP A 127 33.19 12.69 -50.10
CA ASP A 127 32.58 13.20 -51.34
C ASP A 127 31.62 14.38 -51.09
N ILE A 128 32.01 15.29 -50.19
CA ILE A 128 31.24 16.49 -49.82
C ILE A 128 31.89 17.76 -50.38
N PRO A 129 31.11 18.80 -50.70
CA PRO A 129 31.65 20.04 -51.25
C PRO A 129 32.52 20.78 -50.21
N ARG A 130 33.54 21.51 -50.71
CA ARG A 130 34.50 22.25 -49.88
C ARG A 130 33.85 23.15 -48.83
N ALA A 131 32.76 23.85 -49.18
CA ALA A 131 32.04 24.72 -48.25
C ALA A 131 31.47 23.97 -47.03
N GLU A 132 31.00 22.73 -47.22
CA GLU A 132 30.49 21.89 -46.12
C GLU A 132 31.63 21.33 -45.25
N ALA A 133 32.74 20.94 -45.86
CA ALA A 133 33.93 20.49 -45.13
C ALA A 133 34.52 21.61 -44.26
N GLU A 134 34.64 22.83 -44.80
CA GLU A 134 35.11 24.01 -44.06
C GLU A 134 34.18 24.36 -42.89
N MET A 135 32.86 24.30 -43.10
CA MET A 135 31.88 24.51 -42.04
C MET A 135 32.04 23.49 -40.90
N LEU A 136 32.16 22.20 -41.22
CA LEU A 136 32.30 21.11 -40.23
C LEU A 136 33.55 21.29 -39.36
N VAL A 137 34.69 21.62 -39.97
CA VAL A 137 35.95 21.88 -39.25
C VAL A 137 35.81 23.10 -38.33
N MET A 138 35.18 24.18 -38.80
CA MET A 138 35.01 25.40 -38.01
C MET A 138 34.09 25.18 -36.81
N VAL A 139 32.96 24.49 -36.99
CA VAL A 139 32.01 24.19 -35.91
C VAL A 139 32.66 23.27 -34.86
N HIS A 140 33.41 22.25 -35.27
CA HIS A 140 34.10 21.36 -34.32
C HIS A 140 35.23 22.05 -33.56
N LYS A 141 35.95 22.97 -34.22
CA LYS A 141 37.01 23.77 -33.60
C LYS A 141 36.47 24.82 -32.61
N GLN A 142 35.21 25.24 -32.75
CA GLN A 142 34.54 26.13 -31.78
C GLN A 142 33.96 25.39 -30.57
N HIS A 143 33.66 24.09 -30.71
CA HIS A 143 33.05 23.26 -29.67
C HIS A 143 34.06 22.34 -28.92
N SER A 144 35.35 22.42 -29.27
CA SER A 144 36.48 21.78 -28.57
C SER A 144 37.34 22.81 -27.86
#